data_AF-A0A0D8BI49-F1
#
_entry.id   AF-A0A0D8BI49-F1
#
_cell.length_a   1.000
_cell.length_b   1.000
_cell.length_c   1.000
_cell.angle_alpha   90.00
_cell.angle_beta   90.00
_cell.angle_gamma   90.00
#
_symmetry.space_group_name_H-M   'P 1'
#
loop_
_entity.id
_entity.type
_entity.pdbx_description
1 polymer ?
#
loop_
_entity_poly.entity_id
_entity_poly.type
_entity_poly.pdbx_seq_one_letter_code
_entity_poly.pdbx_strand_id
1 'polypeptide(L)'
;MPHLVMPPRARERFARTARRLVVAVAVRVLDRLGPAALPPAVELAPAAVPAPVVAEPTLAAAPKLFAVDELPPLEVIDAAAVAFDLAGEAARAGDRGKRKARKLLDRLPDGLYGRWMVERVPSAKTTPDLEQIRADYTRAGLGEVPMRDVAPTLRVTIAVAEPMLAVAA
;
A
#
# COMPACT_ATOMS: atom_id res chain seq x y z
N MET A 1 51.24 -7.85 23.29
CA MET A 1 50.00 -7.05 23.19
C MET A 1 48.85 -7.95 22.75
N PRO A 2 48.13 -8.63 23.66
CA PRO A 2 47.01 -9.47 23.29
C PRO A 2 45.78 -8.63 22.97
N HIS A 3 45.23 -8.80 21.78
CA HIS A 3 44.00 -8.18 21.30
C HIS A 3 42.80 -8.92 21.92
N LEU A 4 42.05 -8.23 22.78
CA LEU A 4 40.79 -8.72 23.34
C LEU A 4 39.75 -8.90 22.23
N VAL A 5 39.61 -10.13 21.73
CA VAL A 5 38.53 -10.51 20.81
C VAL A 5 37.29 -10.83 21.64
N MET A 6 36.32 -9.92 21.59
CA MET A 6 35.05 -10.04 22.31
C MET A 6 34.19 -11.17 21.72
N PRO A 7 33.64 -12.09 22.55
CA PRO A 7 32.91 -13.26 22.07
C PRO A 7 31.59 -12.89 21.38
N PRO A 8 31.14 -13.66 20.36
CA PRO A 8 30.02 -13.30 19.48
C PRO A 8 28.68 -13.09 20.22
N ARG A 9 28.45 -13.81 21.32
CA ARG A 9 27.25 -13.67 22.16
C ARG A 9 27.16 -12.32 22.90
N ALA A 10 28.29 -11.66 23.14
CA ALA A 10 28.30 -10.35 23.76
C ALA A 10 27.85 -9.28 22.75
N ARG A 11 28.30 -9.36 21.49
CA ARG A 11 27.93 -8.41 20.41
C ARG A 11 26.42 -8.34 20.17
N GLU A 12 25.72 -9.47 20.18
CA GLU A 12 24.27 -9.53 19.99
C GLU A 12 23.49 -8.89 21.14
N ARG A 13 23.96 -9.06 22.38
CA ARG A 13 23.34 -8.42 23.55
C ARG A 13 23.52 -6.91 23.48
N PHE A 14 24.72 -6.42 23.16
CA PHE A 14 25.01 -5.00 22.98
C PHE A 14 24.17 -4.35 21.86
N ALA A 15 23.98 -5.04 20.73
CA ALA A 15 23.14 -4.54 19.64
C ALA A 15 21.67 -4.38 20.06
N ARG A 16 21.13 -5.31 20.88
CA ARG A 16 19.75 -5.22 21.39
C ARG A 16 19.59 -4.09 22.41
N THR A 17 20.54 -3.88 23.31
CA THR A 17 20.51 -2.75 24.26
C THR A 17 20.64 -1.41 23.54
N ALA A 18 21.53 -1.29 22.56
CA ALA A 18 21.69 -0.07 21.77
C ALA A 18 20.39 0.30 21.03
N ARG A 19 19.72 -0.68 20.41
CA ARG A 19 18.45 -0.46 19.71
C ARG A 19 17.33 0.00 20.64
N ARG A 20 17.25 -0.53 21.87
CA ARG A 20 16.25 -0.10 22.86
C ARG A 20 16.47 1.34 23.33
N LEU A 21 17.72 1.75 23.50
CA LEU A 21 18.07 3.11 23.90
C LEU A 21 17.71 4.13 22.81
N VAL A 22 17.99 3.83 21.54
CA VAL A 22 17.64 4.72 20.42
C VAL A 22 16.13 4.95 20.33
N VAL A 23 15.32 3.90 20.50
CA VAL A 23 13.86 4.02 20.48
C VAL A 23 13.35 4.86 21.66
N ALA A 24 13.89 4.66 22.86
CA ALA A 24 13.48 5.42 24.04
C ALA A 24 13.82 6.92 23.93
N VAL A 25 14.95 7.26 23.31
CA VAL A 25 15.32 8.66 23.07
C VAL A 25 14.39 9.31 22.04
N ALA A 26 14.05 8.60 20.96
CA ALA A 26 13.16 9.13 19.92
C ALA A 26 11.77 9.47 20.47
N VAL A 27 11.18 8.62 21.31
CA VAL A 27 9.88 8.88 21.94
C VAL A 27 9.94 10.12 22.83
N ARG A 28 11.00 10.28 23.64
CA ARG A 28 11.18 11.47 24.48
C ARG A 28 11.36 12.76 23.69
N VAL A 29 11.95 12.71 22.50
CA VAL A 29 12.08 13.88 21.62
C VAL A 29 10.72 14.27 21.06
N LEU A 30 9.90 13.30 20.63
CA LEU A 30 8.53 13.57 20.18
C LEU A 30 7.65 14.15 21.29
N ASP A 31 7.73 13.63 22.51
CA ASP A 31 6.98 14.17 23.64
C ASP A 31 7.40 15.61 24.02
N ARG A 32 8.67 15.96 23.80
CA ARG A 32 9.15 17.34 24.01
C ARG A 32 8.73 18.32 22.93
N LEU A 33 8.36 17.84 21.74
CA LEU A 33 7.81 18.66 20.65
C LEU A 33 6.29 18.80 20.78
N GLY A 34 5.77 18.82 22.01
CA GLY A 34 4.35 18.85 22.33
C GLY A 34 3.53 19.85 21.51
N PRO A 35 2.22 19.61 21.34
CA PRO A 35 1.40 20.32 20.38
C PRO A 35 1.41 21.83 20.68
N ALA A 36 2.04 22.59 19.80
CA ALA A 36 2.01 24.05 19.85
C ALA A 36 0.55 24.52 19.78
N ALA A 37 0.18 25.37 20.75
CA ALA A 37 -1.16 25.86 20.96
C ALA A 37 -1.80 26.42 19.68
N LEU A 38 -2.98 25.90 19.35
CA LEU A 38 -3.83 26.42 18.26
C LEU A 38 -4.47 27.75 18.72
N PRO A 39 -4.42 28.83 17.90
CA PRO A 39 -5.11 30.07 18.24
C PRO A 39 -6.65 29.91 18.15
N PRO A 40 -7.43 30.70 18.91
CA PRO A 40 -8.88 30.59 18.95
C PRO A 40 -9.55 31.04 17.64
N ALA A 41 -10.65 30.37 17.32
CA ALA A 41 -11.45 30.52 16.11
C ALA A 41 -11.94 31.96 15.89
N VAL A 42 -11.72 32.48 14.68
CA VAL A 42 -12.33 33.71 14.19
C VAL A 42 -13.63 33.34 13.47
N GLU A 43 -14.75 33.85 13.98
CA GLU A 43 -16.08 33.70 13.41
C GLU A 43 -16.19 34.58 12.15
N LEU A 44 -16.37 33.98 10.97
CA LEU A 44 -16.53 34.66 9.69
C LEU A 44 -17.96 34.45 9.17
N ALA A 45 -18.64 35.56 8.90
CA ALA A 45 -19.99 35.64 8.36
C ALA A 45 -20.14 34.93 6.98
N PRO A 46 -21.34 34.43 6.63
CA PRO A 46 -21.53 33.53 5.49
C PRO A 46 -21.48 34.28 4.16
N ALA A 47 -20.57 33.88 3.26
CA ALA A 47 -20.57 34.28 1.87
C ALA A 47 -21.34 33.26 1.02
N ALA A 48 -22.21 33.75 0.14
CA ALA A 48 -23.13 32.97 -0.67
C ALA A 48 -22.40 32.00 -1.64
N VAL A 49 -22.84 30.74 -1.64
CA VAL A 49 -22.29 29.63 -2.42
C VAL A 49 -23.00 29.54 -3.79
N PRO A 50 -22.29 29.52 -4.93
CA PRO A 50 -22.90 29.15 -6.21
C PRO A 50 -23.25 27.65 -6.23
N ALA A 51 -24.38 27.32 -6.85
CA ALA A 51 -25.01 26.00 -6.78
C ALA A 51 -24.09 24.85 -7.27
N PRO A 52 -24.01 23.72 -6.55
CA PRO A 52 -23.20 22.58 -6.93
C PRO A 52 -23.84 21.83 -8.12
N VAL A 53 -23.06 21.62 -9.18
CA VAL A 53 -23.40 20.66 -10.23
C VAL A 53 -23.20 19.25 -9.65
N VAL A 54 -24.31 18.59 -9.35
CA VAL A 54 -24.33 17.21 -8.83
C VAL A 54 -24.04 16.26 -9.98
N ALA A 55 -22.80 15.80 -10.09
CA ALA A 55 -22.49 14.62 -10.89
C ALA A 55 -22.97 13.37 -10.14
N GLU A 56 -23.90 12.62 -10.73
CA GLU A 56 -24.44 11.41 -10.10
C GLU A 56 -23.35 10.33 -9.94
N PRO A 57 -23.19 9.75 -8.74
CA PRO A 57 -22.16 8.77 -8.47
C PRO A 57 -22.49 7.44 -9.16
N THR A 58 -21.67 7.04 -10.14
CA THR A 58 -21.77 5.71 -10.75
C THR A 58 -21.26 4.67 -9.76
N LEU A 59 -22.18 4.03 -9.01
CA LEU A 59 -21.87 2.92 -8.11
C LEU A 59 -21.20 1.79 -8.92
N ALA A 60 -20.03 1.34 -8.46
CA ALA A 60 -19.33 0.24 -9.11
C ALA A 60 -20.15 -1.01 -8.82
N ALA A 61 -20.55 -1.73 -9.86
CA ALA A 61 -21.31 -2.96 -9.71
C ALA A 61 -20.54 -3.94 -8.82
N ALA A 62 -21.22 -4.50 -7.83
CA ALA A 62 -20.66 -5.53 -6.97
C ALA A 62 -20.27 -6.76 -7.81
N PRO A 63 -19.26 -7.54 -7.40
CA PRO A 63 -18.89 -8.76 -8.11
C PRO A 63 -20.08 -9.73 -8.11
N LYS A 64 -20.36 -10.35 -9.26
CA LYS A 64 -21.36 -11.41 -9.37
C LYS A 64 -20.84 -12.66 -8.65
N LEU A 65 -21.49 -13.03 -7.54
CA LEU A 65 -21.16 -14.22 -6.75
C LEU A 65 -22.06 -15.40 -7.16
N PHE A 66 -21.58 -16.62 -6.92
CA PHE A 66 -22.39 -17.83 -7.09
C PHE A 66 -23.53 -17.88 -6.06
N ALA A 67 -24.70 -18.35 -6.49
CA ALA A 67 -25.73 -18.78 -5.56
C ALA A 67 -25.31 -20.12 -4.89
N VAL A 68 -25.92 -20.45 -3.75
CA VAL A 68 -25.52 -21.62 -2.93
C VAL A 68 -25.72 -22.94 -3.69
N ASP A 69 -26.77 -23.02 -4.50
CA ASP A 69 -27.13 -24.14 -5.36
C ASP A 69 -26.28 -24.22 -6.64
N GLU A 70 -25.58 -23.14 -6.99
CA GLU A 70 -24.69 -23.04 -8.14
C GLU A 70 -23.20 -23.24 -7.75
N LEU A 71 -22.91 -23.57 -6.49
CA LEU A 71 -21.55 -23.73 -6.02
C LEU A 71 -20.87 -24.92 -6.71
N PRO A 72 -19.65 -24.72 -7.28
CA PRO A 72 -18.85 -25.82 -7.78
C PRO A 72 -18.53 -26.83 -6.67
N PRO A 73 -18.19 -28.08 -7.01
CA PRO A 73 -17.68 -29.06 -6.06
C PRO A 73 -16.49 -28.51 -5.27
N LEU A 74 -16.36 -28.90 -4.00
CA LEU A 74 -15.33 -28.38 -3.10
C LEU A 74 -13.92 -28.63 -3.65
N GLU A 75 -13.69 -29.75 -4.33
CA GLU A 75 -12.41 -30.10 -4.95
C GLU A 75 -12.02 -29.10 -6.04
N VAL A 76 -13.00 -28.55 -6.76
CA VAL A 76 -12.78 -27.52 -7.79
C VAL A 76 -12.42 -26.19 -7.12
N ILE A 77 -13.10 -25.84 -6.03
CA ILE A 77 -12.82 -24.63 -5.25
C ILE A 77 -11.42 -24.71 -4.65
N ASP A 78 -11.05 -25.83 -4.06
CA ASP A 78 -9.73 -26.07 -3.47
C ASP A 78 -8.62 -26.02 -4.52
N ALA A 79 -8.79 -26.72 -5.64
CA ALA A 79 -7.85 -26.67 -6.75
C ALA A 79 -7.68 -25.24 -7.29
N ALA A 80 -8.78 -24.48 -7.42
CA ALA A 80 -8.73 -23.09 -7.84
C ALA A 80 -8.02 -22.19 -6.81
N ALA A 81 -8.25 -22.40 -5.51
CA ALA A 81 -7.59 -21.65 -4.44
C ALA A 81 -6.08 -21.90 -4.42
N VAL A 82 -5.64 -23.16 -4.56
CA VAL A 82 -4.22 -23.51 -4.66
C VAL A 82 -3.58 -22.88 -5.90
N ALA A 83 -4.24 -22.97 -7.05
CA ALA A 83 -3.74 -22.36 -8.28
C ALA A 83 -3.62 -20.83 -8.16
N PHE A 84 -4.60 -20.19 -7.52
CA PHE A 84 -4.57 -18.74 -7.26
C PHE A 84 -3.39 -18.34 -6.38
N ASP A 85 -3.12 -19.07 -5.29
CA ASP A 85 -2.00 -18.78 -4.40
C ASP A 85 -0.64 -18.94 -5.10
N LEU A 86 -0.47 -20.05 -5.84
CA LEU A 86 0.74 -20.31 -6.63
C LEU A 86 0.98 -19.23 -7.68
N ALA A 87 -0.07 -18.80 -8.38
CA ALA A 87 0.01 -17.71 -9.35
C ALA A 87 0.40 -16.38 -8.67
N GLY A 88 -0.15 -16.10 -7.49
CA GLY A 88 0.21 -14.94 -6.68
C GLY A 88 1.68 -14.93 -6.30
N GLU A 89 2.22 -16.05 -5.82
CA GLU A 89 3.63 -16.18 -5.50
C GLU A 89 4.54 -16.04 -6.72
N ALA A 90 4.17 -16.66 -7.85
CA ALA A 90 4.90 -16.51 -9.10
C ALA A 90 4.94 -15.04 -9.56
N ALA A 91 3.81 -14.32 -9.47
CA ALA A 91 3.73 -12.90 -9.79
C ALA A 91 4.65 -12.06 -8.88
N ARG A 92 4.60 -12.28 -7.56
CA ARG A 92 5.46 -11.58 -6.61
C ARG A 92 6.94 -11.89 -6.84
N ALA A 93 7.28 -13.14 -7.12
CA ALA A 93 8.65 -13.54 -7.46
C ALA A 93 9.12 -12.84 -8.75
N GLY A 94 8.27 -12.80 -9.77
CA GLY A 94 8.49 -12.05 -11.01
C GLY A 94 8.73 -10.57 -10.76
N ASP A 95 7.91 -9.92 -9.94
CA ASP A 95 8.06 -8.51 -9.59
C ASP A 95 9.33 -8.22 -8.80
N ARG A 96 9.73 -9.12 -7.89
CA ARG A 96 11.02 -9.03 -7.20
C ARG A 96 12.18 -9.19 -8.19
N GLY A 97 12.05 -10.13 -9.14
CA GLY A 97 13.01 -10.34 -10.23
C GLY A 97 13.15 -9.08 -11.09
N LYS A 98 12.04 -8.52 -11.57
CA LYS A 98 12.00 -7.26 -12.34
C LYS A 98 12.65 -6.12 -11.58
N ARG A 99 12.33 -5.93 -10.30
CA ARG A 99 12.95 -4.90 -9.44
C ARG A 99 14.46 -5.08 -9.33
N LYS A 100 14.95 -6.32 -9.18
CA LYS A 100 16.39 -6.60 -9.13
C LYS A 100 17.08 -6.33 -10.46
N ALA A 101 16.52 -6.80 -11.57
CA ALA A 101 17.06 -6.58 -12.91
C ALA A 101 17.11 -5.08 -13.25
N ARG A 102 16.06 -4.34 -12.90
CA ARG A 102 15.96 -2.90 -13.14
C ARG A 102 17.08 -2.10 -12.47
N LYS A 103 17.57 -2.51 -11.30
CA LYS A 103 18.71 -1.84 -10.64
C LYS A 103 19.97 -1.79 -11.51
N LEU A 104 20.17 -2.79 -12.36
CA LEU A 104 21.27 -2.82 -13.33
C LEU A 104 20.88 -2.07 -14.60
N LEU A 105 19.73 -2.40 -15.18
CA LEU A 105 19.31 -1.86 -16.48
C LEU A 105 19.09 -0.34 -16.45
N ASP A 106 18.56 0.23 -15.37
CA ASP A 106 18.36 1.68 -15.24
C ASP A 106 19.67 2.48 -15.25
N ARG A 107 20.81 1.84 -14.97
CA ARG A 107 22.14 2.48 -14.95
C ARG A 107 22.85 2.40 -16.30
N LEU A 108 22.33 1.62 -17.25
CA LEU A 108 22.91 1.53 -18.58
C LEU A 108 22.50 2.75 -19.41
N PRO A 109 23.43 3.34 -20.18
CA PRO A 109 23.05 4.25 -21.24
C PRO A 109 22.35 3.48 -22.36
N ASP A 110 21.62 4.20 -23.18
CA ASP A 110 20.90 3.66 -24.32
C ASP A 110 21.91 3.04 -25.31
N GLY A 111 21.59 1.87 -25.86
CA GLY A 111 22.48 1.13 -26.74
C GLY A 111 22.24 -0.39 -26.78
N LEU A 112 23.03 -1.07 -27.60
CA LEU A 112 22.97 -2.52 -27.80
C LEU A 112 23.97 -3.26 -26.89
N TYR A 113 23.47 -4.20 -26.10
CA TYR A 113 24.24 -5.05 -25.19
C TYR A 113 24.06 -6.52 -25.55
N GLY A 114 24.96 -7.03 -26.41
CA GLY A 114 24.86 -8.38 -26.97
C GLY A 114 23.62 -8.52 -27.84
N ARG A 115 22.62 -9.29 -27.36
CA ARG A 115 21.34 -9.48 -28.07
C ARG A 115 20.24 -8.50 -27.66
N TRP A 116 20.49 -7.62 -26.69
CA TRP A 116 19.44 -6.80 -26.06
C TRP A 116 19.66 -5.32 -26.35
N MET A 117 18.65 -4.63 -26.89
CA MET A 117 18.64 -3.18 -27.06
C MET A 117 18.04 -2.50 -25.82
N VAL A 118 18.66 -1.45 -25.33
CA VAL A 118 18.17 -0.60 -24.23
C VAL A 118 17.89 0.80 -24.78
N GLU A 119 16.66 1.28 -24.63
CA GLU A 119 16.20 2.59 -25.11
C GLU A 119 15.27 3.24 -24.08
N ARG A 120 15.38 4.56 -23.88
CA ARG A 120 14.49 5.33 -22.99
C ARG A 120 13.43 6.05 -23.80
N VAL A 121 12.25 5.44 -23.88
CA VAL A 121 11.09 6.06 -24.51
C VAL A 121 10.29 6.87 -23.48
N PRO A 122 10.11 8.19 -23.65
CA PRO A 122 9.25 8.98 -22.78
C PRO A 122 7.80 8.50 -22.94
N SER A 123 7.11 8.33 -21.81
CA SER A 123 5.70 7.95 -21.82
C SER A 123 4.84 9.16 -22.22
N ALA A 124 3.94 8.98 -23.19
CA ALA A 124 2.92 9.97 -23.54
C ALA A 124 1.80 10.09 -22.49
N LYS A 125 1.79 9.22 -21.46
CA LYS A 125 0.78 9.26 -20.40
C LYS A 125 1.06 10.40 -19.43
N THR A 126 0.08 11.28 -19.26
CA THR A 126 0.07 12.32 -18.22
C THR A 126 -0.66 11.77 -16.99
N THR A 127 -0.05 11.89 -15.81
CA THR A 127 -0.67 11.53 -14.53
C THR A 127 -1.11 12.80 -13.81
N PRO A 128 -2.32 12.83 -13.22
CA PRO A 128 -2.75 13.97 -12.40
C PRO A 128 -1.77 14.23 -11.26
N ASP A 129 -1.38 15.49 -11.07
CA ASP A 129 -0.55 15.88 -9.93
C ASP A 129 -1.41 16.00 -8.67
N LEU A 130 -1.36 14.98 -7.83
CA LEU A 130 -2.14 14.93 -6.59
C LEU A 130 -1.70 15.98 -5.57
N GLU A 131 -0.44 16.40 -5.58
CA GLU A 131 0.05 17.44 -4.66
C GLU A 131 -0.49 18.79 -5.07
N GLN A 132 -0.43 19.11 -6.36
CA GLN A 132 -1.02 20.32 -6.91
C GLN A 132 -2.54 20.34 -6.69
N ILE A 133 -3.23 19.23 -6.98
CA ILE A 133 -4.68 19.12 -6.73
C ILE A 133 -5.00 19.37 -5.26
N ARG A 134 -4.28 18.75 -4.32
CA ARG A 134 -4.49 19.00 -2.88
C ARG A 134 -4.22 20.45 -2.50
N ALA A 135 -3.16 21.05 -3.02
CA ALA A 135 -2.83 22.45 -2.77
C ALA A 135 -3.90 23.40 -3.30
N ASP A 136 -4.46 23.11 -4.48
CA ASP A 136 -5.53 23.90 -5.09
C ASP A 136 -6.85 23.72 -4.33
N TYR A 137 -7.20 22.49 -3.91
CA TYR A 137 -8.36 22.22 -3.04
C TYR A 137 -8.25 22.93 -1.69
N THR A 138 -7.06 22.91 -1.08
CA THR A 138 -6.78 23.62 0.17
C THR A 138 -6.89 25.13 -0.02
N ARG A 139 -6.29 25.68 -1.10
CA ARG A 139 -6.33 27.10 -1.42
C ARG A 139 -7.75 27.58 -1.71
N ALA A 140 -8.57 26.75 -2.34
CA ALA A 140 -9.97 27.04 -2.66
C ALA A 140 -10.92 26.83 -1.47
N GLY A 141 -10.44 26.35 -0.31
CA GLY A 141 -11.28 26.08 0.86
C GLY A 141 -12.26 24.92 0.67
N LEU A 142 -12.00 24.05 -0.32
CA LEU A 142 -12.89 22.93 -0.68
C LEU A 142 -12.71 21.69 0.23
N GLY A 143 -11.75 21.73 1.16
CA GLY A 143 -11.49 20.64 2.10
C GLY A 143 -10.65 19.51 1.48
N GLU A 144 -10.94 18.28 1.91
CA GLU A 144 -10.23 17.09 1.42
C GLU A 144 -10.62 16.75 -0.03
N VAL A 145 -9.67 16.26 -0.82
CA VAL A 145 -9.94 15.80 -2.18
C VAL A 145 -10.92 14.64 -2.11
N PRO A 146 -12.08 14.70 -2.80
CA PRO A 146 -13.09 13.65 -2.71
C PRO A 146 -12.52 12.34 -3.23
N MET A 147 -12.44 11.36 -2.32
CA MET A 147 -11.96 10.01 -2.63
C MET A 147 -13.15 9.08 -2.81
N ARG A 148 -13.01 8.13 -3.73
CA ARG A 148 -13.94 7.03 -3.89
C ARG A 148 -13.42 5.81 -3.15
N ASP A 149 -14.33 5.04 -2.55
CA ASP A 149 -13.98 3.74 -1.98
C ASP A 149 -13.37 2.83 -3.05
N VAL A 150 -12.26 2.19 -2.68
CA VAL A 150 -11.58 1.23 -3.54
C VAL A 150 -12.39 -0.06 -3.57
N ALA A 151 -12.50 -0.68 -4.74
CA ALA A 151 -13.15 -1.97 -4.89
C ALA A 151 -12.53 -3.03 -3.95
N PRO A 152 -13.34 -3.96 -3.40
CA PRO A 152 -12.83 -4.99 -2.51
C PRO A 152 -11.81 -5.87 -3.24
N THR A 153 -10.70 -6.17 -2.56
CA THR A 153 -9.65 -7.05 -3.09
C THR A 153 -9.89 -8.49 -2.64
N LEU A 154 -9.79 -9.45 -3.57
CA LEU A 154 -9.86 -10.88 -3.26
C LEU A 154 -8.67 -11.30 -2.40
N ARG A 155 -8.95 -11.88 -1.23
CA ARG A 155 -7.95 -12.47 -0.33
C ARG A 155 -8.36 -13.91 0.00
N VAL A 156 -7.48 -14.86 -0.29
CA VAL A 156 -7.67 -16.29 0.00
C VAL A 156 -6.69 -16.70 1.10
N THR A 157 -7.18 -17.32 2.16
CA THR A 157 -6.37 -17.82 3.29
C THR A 157 -6.90 -19.17 3.75
N ILE A 158 -6.01 -20.08 4.16
CA ILE A 158 -6.40 -21.37 4.74
C ILE A 158 -7.00 -21.11 6.13
N ALA A 159 -8.25 -21.55 6.34
CA ALA A 159 -8.92 -21.52 7.63
C ALA A 159 -8.73 -22.85 8.37
N VAL A 160 -8.77 -22.80 9.71
CA VAL A 160 -8.96 -24.01 10.53
C VAL A 160 -10.44 -24.38 10.47
N ALA A 161 -10.75 -25.62 10.13
CA ALA A 161 -12.13 -26.05 9.91
C ALA A 161 -12.94 -26.04 11.22
N GLU A 162 -13.96 -25.18 11.27
CA GLU A 162 -15.10 -25.35 12.18
C GLU A 162 -16.25 -26.02 11.40
N PRO A 163 -17.05 -26.90 12.01
CA PRO A 163 -18.19 -27.47 11.33
C PRO A 163 -19.17 -26.36 10.96
N MET A 164 -19.46 -26.20 9.66
CA MET A 164 -20.53 -25.32 9.19
C MET A 164 -21.86 -25.82 9.75
N LEU A 165 -22.38 -25.13 10.76
CA LEU A 165 -23.78 -25.24 11.13
C LEU A 165 -24.60 -24.75 9.94
N ALA A 166 -25.37 -25.67 9.35
CA ALA A 166 -26.36 -25.32 8.34
C ALA A 166 -27.28 -24.24 8.93
N VAL A 167 -27.24 -23.05 8.36
CA VAL A 167 -28.20 -21.98 8.68
C VAL A 167 -29.52 -22.44 8.09
N ALA A 168 -30.39 -22.98 8.94
CA ALA A 168 -31.78 -23.26 8.59
C ALA A 168 -32.46 -21.92 8.23
N ALA A 169 -33.16 -21.95 7.09
CA ALA A 169 -33.90 -20.85 6.49
C ALA A 169 -34.97 -20.26 7.42
#